data_AF-A0A9P5X4E2-F1
#
_entry.id   AF-A0A9P5X4E2-F1
#
_cell.length_a   1.000
_cell.length_b   1.000
_cell.length_c   1.000
_cell.angle_alpha   90.00
_cell.angle_beta   90.00
_cell.angle_gamma   90.00
#
_symmetry.space_group_name_H-M   'P 1'
#
loop_
_entity.id
_entity.type
_entity.pdbx_description
1 polymer ?
#
loop_
_entity_poly.entity_id
_entity_poly.type
_entity_poly.pdbx_seq_one_letter_code
_entity_poly.pdbx_strand_id
1 'polypeptide(L)'
;MLYNNIAPVNNSCRMHYNMKDTDQEKWEKVLEDNLKLFKAPLNVIMNTDCKISTDNLERAATALTMAISQTNEKAAKVQNPSPAVKPWWNSDLMRAAAHTCHLRNLQLEC
;
A
#
# COMPACT_ATOMS: atom_id res chain seq x y z
N MET A 1 -16.10 -13.60 12.71
CA MET A 1 -16.32 -12.84 11.45
C MET A 1 -16.34 -11.36 11.79
N LEU A 2 -15.22 -10.64 11.68
CA LEU A 2 -15.15 -9.20 11.98
C LEU A 2 -14.18 -8.51 11.02
N TYR A 3 -14.61 -8.31 9.77
CA TYR A 3 -13.97 -7.38 8.83
C TYR A 3 -15.05 -6.65 8.04
N ASN A 4 -15.86 -5.82 8.70
CA ASN A 4 -16.93 -5.08 8.01
C ASN A 4 -16.95 -3.57 8.26
N ASN A 5 -15.92 -2.99 8.88
CA ASN A 5 -15.81 -1.53 9.01
C ASN A 5 -14.40 -1.08 8.66
N ILE A 6 -14.00 -1.28 7.41
CA ILE A 6 -12.90 -0.49 6.84
C ILE A 6 -13.55 0.87 6.52
N ALA A 7 -13.22 1.89 7.31
CA ALA A 7 -13.63 3.26 7.01
C ALA A 7 -13.36 3.55 5.51
N PRO A 8 -14.27 4.21 4.79
CA PRO A 8 -14.04 4.51 3.39
C PRO A 8 -12.71 5.24 3.28
N VAL A 9 -11.77 4.66 2.51
CA VAL A 9 -10.45 5.25 2.28
C VAL A 9 -10.70 6.62 1.68
N ASN A 10 -10.49 7.66 2.50
CA ASN A 10 -10.77 9.02 2.11
C ASN A 10 -9.72 9.44 1.09
N ASN A 11 -10.08 9.36 -0.18
CA ASN A 11 -9.26 9.84 -1.28
C ASN A 11 -9.26 11.37 -1.23
N SER A 12 -8.25 11.94 -0.56
CA SER A 12 -8.07 13.38 -0.41
C SER A 12 -8.07 14.13 -1.74
N CYS A 13 -7.70 13.48 -2.84
CA CYS A 13 -7.65 14.08 -4.16
C CYS A 13 -9.01 14.05 -4.89
N ARG A 14 -10.01 13.31 -4.39
CA ARG A 14 -11.30 13.02 -5.08
C ARG A 14 -11.11 12.49 -6.52
N MET A 15 -9.89 12.08 -6.88
CA MET A 15 -9.51 11.66 -8.22
C MET A 15 -9.58 10.15 -8.34
N HIS A 16 -10.13 9.73 -9.44
CA HIS A 16 -10.80 8.45 -9.53
C HIS A 16 -10.06 7.76 -10.70
N TYR A 17 -9.13 6.86 -10.36
CA TYR A 17 -8.15 6.32 -11.31
C TYR A 17 -8.64 5.02 -11.96
N ASN A 18 -8.58 4.97 -13.29
CA ASN A 18 -8.86 3.77 -14.05
C ASN A 18 -7.59 2.92 -14.18
N MET A 19 -7.52 1.91 -13.32
CA MET A 19 -6.44 0.95 -13.31
C MET A 19 -6.48 0.03 -14.54
N LYS A 20 -7.65 -0.38 -15.02
CA LYS A 20 -7.75 -1.30 -16.17
C LYS A 20 -6.96 -0.85 -17.40
N ASP A 21 -6.96 0.46 -17.67
CA ASP A 21 -6.29 1.06 -18.83
C ASP A 21 -4.94 1.72 -18.51
N THR A 22 -4.46 1.53 -17.28
CA THR A 22 -3.15 1.98 -16.83
C THR A 22 -2.09 0.97 -17.28
N ASP A 23 -0.99 1.48 -17.82
CA ASP A 23 0.17 0.66 -18.17
C ASP A 23 0.82 0.14 -16.88
N GLN A 24 0.76 -1.18 -16.69
CA GLN A 24 1.23 -1.84 -15.48
C GLN A 24 2.74 -1.68 -15.28
N GLU A 25 3.55 -1.91 -16.32
CA GLU A 25 5.01 -1.84 -16.23
C GLU A 25 5.45 -0.40 -15.90
N LYS A 26 4.82 0.58 -16.55
CA LYS A 26 5.05 1.99 -16.24
C LYS A 26 4.64 2.33 -14.81
N TRP A 27 3.50 1.83 -14.34
CA TRP A 27 3.01 2.09 -12.99
C TRP A 27 3.94 1.48 -11.93
N GLU A 28 4.40 0.24 -12.13
CA GLU A 28 5.32 -0.46 -11.24
C GLU A 28 6.66 0.28 -11.13
N LYS A 29 7.23 0.73 -12.26
CA LYS A 29 8.46 1.52 -12.25
C LYS A 29 8.32 2.82 -11.46
N VAL A 30 7.20 3.53 -11.64
CA VAL A 30 6.91 4.75 -10.88
C VAL A 30 6.67 4.44 -9.39
N LEU A 31 6.05 3.30 -9.08
CA LEU A 31 5.89 2.85 -7.70
C LEU A 31 7.25 2.59 -7.06
N GLU A 32 8.15 1.87 -7.72
CA GLU A 32 9.49 1.61 -7.20
C GLU A 32 10.25 2.91 -6.90
N ASP A 33 10.17 3.89 -7.80
CA ASP A 33 10.79 5.19 -7.60
C ASP A 33 10.17 5.97 -6.43
N ASN A 34 8.84 5.92 -6.28
CA ASN A 34 8.17 6.55 -5.13
C ASN A 34 8.49 5.80 -3.82
N LEU A 35 8.55 4.46 -3.81
CA LEU A 35 8.89 3.67 -2.63
C LEU A 35 10.31 3.99 -2.13
N LYS A 36 11.25 4.31 -3.02
CA LYS A 36 12.60 4.77 -2.63
C LYS A 36 12.56 6.06 -1.80
N LEU A 37 11.63 6.98 -2.09
CA LEU A 37 11.45 8.22 -1.32
C LEU A 37 10.97 7.94 0.11
N PHE A 38 10.24 6.84 0.30
CA PHE A 38 9.65 6.42 1.57
C PHE A 38 10.37 5.22 2.20
N LYS A 39 11.59 4.91 1.76
CA LYS A 39 12.33 3.71 2.18
C LYS A 39 12.56 3.63 3.70
N ALA A 40 12.86 4.76 4.34
CA ALA A 40 13.13 4.82 5.78
C ALA A 40 11.95 4.35 6.64
N PRO A 41 10.73 4.92 6.52
CA PRO A 41 9.59 4.44 7.28
C PRO A 41 9.15 3.02 6.90
N LEU A 42 9.29 2.61 5.63
CA LEU A 42 8.91 1.27 5.18
C LEU A 42 9.86 0.17 5.71
N ASN A 43 11.15 0.46 5.80
CA ASN A 43 12.14 -0.48 6.33
C ASN A 43 11.90 -0.87 7.79
N VAL A 44 11.23 -0.02 8.57
CA VAL A 44 10.87 -0.34 9.96
C VAL A 44 9.93 -1.54 10.01
N ILE A 45 9.00 -1.67 9.05
CA ILE A 45 8.12 -2.84 8.92
C ILE A 45 8.90 -4.10 8.53
N MET A 46 9.98 -3.96 7.77
CA MET A 46 10.81 -5.10 7.36
C MET A 46 11.87 -5.49 8.40
N ASN A 47 12.20 -4.59 9.33
CA ASN A 47 13.14 -4.87 10.40
C ASN A 47 12.48 -5.73 11.48
N THR A 48 12.73 -7.03 11.42
CA THR A 48 12.26 -8.01 12.40
C THR A 48 12.93 -7.82 13.76
N ASP A 49 14.16 -7.33 13.84
CA ASP A 49 14.95 -7.37 15.08
C ASP A 49 14.42 -6.49 16.23
N CYS A 50 13.44 -5.62 15.95
CA CYS A 50 12.83 -4.72 16.93
C CYS A 50 11.30 -4.90 17.04
N LYS A 51 10.79 -4.84 18.28
CA LYS A 51 9.37 -4.58 18.55
C LYS A 51 8.96 -3.29 17.85
N ILE A 52 7.96 -3.39 16.97
CA ILE A 52 7.37 -2.24 16.30
C ILE A 52 6.39 -1.56 17.25
N SER A 53 6.53 -0.24 17.40
CA SER A 53 5.51 0.59 18.05
C SER A 53 4.33 0.87 17.11
N THR A 54 3.17 1.17 17.69
CA THR A 54 2.00 1.62 16.93
C THR A 54 2.32 2.83 16.04
N ASP A 55 3.08 3.81 16.55
CA ASP A 55 3.56 4.97 15.78
C ASP A 55 4.36 4.57 14.53
N ASN A 56 5.20 3.53 14.63
CA ASN A 56 5.98 3.06 13.49
C ASN A 56 5.08 2.40 12.43
N LEU A 57 4.02 1.69 12.84
CA LEU A 57 3.01 1.15 11.91
C LEU A 57 2.26 2.27 11.22
N GLU A 58 1.81 3.28 11.96
CA GLU A 58 1.08 4.42 11.40
C GLU A 58 1.93 5.21 10.40
N ARG A 59 3.19 5.48 10.74
CA ARG A 59 4.14 6.16 9.84
C ARG A 59 4.37 5.37 8.56
N ALA A 60 4.52 4.07 8.67
CA ALA A 60 4.79 3.23 7.51
C ALA A 60 3.54 2.99 6.65
N ALA A 61 2.35 2.87 7.26
CA ALA A 61 1.07 2.87 6.55
C ALA A 61 0.81 4.18 5.82
N THR A 62 1.11 5.31 6.47
CA THR A 62 1.04 6.65 5.85
C THR A 62 1.99 6.75 4.67
N ALA A 63 3.24 6.33 4.84
CA ALA A 63 4.26 6.37 3.80
C ALA A 63 3.90 5.50 2.58
N LEU A 64 3.35 4.30 2.81
CA LEU A 64 2.85 3.43 1.74
C LEU A 64 1.66 4.07 1.01
N THR A 65 0.74 4.67 1.77
CA THR A 65 -0.42 5.37 1.19
C THR A 65 0.03 6.54 0.32
N MET A 66 1.00 7.34 0.78
CA MET A 66 1.56 8.44 0.01
C MET A 66 2.28 7.95 -1.25
N ALA A 67 3.06 6.86 -1.17
CA ALA A 67 3.72 6.28 -2.32
C ALA A 67 2.71 5.85 -3.40
N ILE A 68 1.67 5.12 -3.01
CA ILE A 68 0.61 4.66 -3.93
C ILE A 68 -0.15 5.84 -4.53
N SER A 69 -0.52 6.84 -3.73
CA SER A 69 -1.21 8.05 -4.22
C SER A 69 -0.37 8.80 -5.25
N GLN A 70 0.91 9.04 -4.96
CA GLN A 70 1.83 9.71 -5.91
C GLN A 70 2.07 8.89 -7.18
N THR A 71 2.05 7.56 -7.08
CA THR A 71 2.16 6.70 -8.27
C THR A 71 0.93 6.83 -9.14
N ASN A 72 -0.26 6.81 -8.52
CA ASN A 72 -1.51 6.95 -9.24
C ASN A 72 -1.61 8.31 -9.94
N GLU A 73 -1.22 9.40 -9.27
CA GLU A 73 -1.16 10.75 -9.86
C GLU A 73 -0.25 10.82 -11.11
N LYS A 74 0.86 10.08 -11.12
CA LYS A 74 1.86 10.12 -12.20
C LYS A 74 1.58 9.15 -13.34
N ALA A 75 1.06 7.97 -13.03
CA ALA A 75 1.02 6.84 -13.97
C ALA A 75 -0.39 6.38 -14.32
N ALA A 76 -1.38 6.57 -13.42
CA ALA A 76 -2.72 6.07 -13.64
C ALA A 76 -3.57 7.06 -14.44
N LYS A 77 -4.43 6.54 -15.31
CA LYS A 77 -5.34 7.37 -16.11
C LYS A 77 -6.51 7.85 -15.25
N VAL A 78 -6.79 9.15 -15.26
CA VAL A 78 -7.99 9.72 -14.63
C VAL A 78 -9.18 9.51 -15.57
N GLN A 79 -10.02 8.53 -15.26
CA GLN A 79 -11.28 8.24 -15.95
C GLN A 79 -12.25 7.66 -14.93
N ASN A 80 -13.55 7.96 -15.10
CA ASN A 80 -14.62 7.49 -14.22
C ASN A 80 -14.42 6.01 -13.81
N PRO A 81 -13.92 5.73 -12.60
CA PRO A 81 -13.56 4.40 -12.20
C PRO A 81 -14.85 3.68 -11.88
N SER A 82 -14.95 2.45 -12.36
CA SER A 82 -15.99 1.57 -11.87
C SER A 82 -15.68 1.25 -10.40
N PRO A 83 -16.62 1.52 -9.45
CA PRO A 83 -16.43 1.17 -8.04
C PRO A 83 -16.28 -0.34 -7.81
N ALA A 84 -16.58 -1.17 -8.81
CA ALA A 84 -16.43 -2.62 -8.77
C ALA A 84 -15.03 -3.12 -9.17
N VAL A 85 -14.16 -2.27 -9.74
CA VAL A 85 -12.86 -2.70 -10.26
C VAL A 85 -11.78 -2.53 -9.20
N LYS A 86 -11.29 -3.66 -8.70
CA LYS A 86 -10.09 -3.68 -7.85
C LYS A 86 -8.84 -3.52 -8.71
N PRO A 87 -7.80 -2.81 -8.23
CA PRO A 87 -6.51 -2.80 -8.90
C PRO A 87 -5.89 -4.21 -8.95
N TRP A 88 -5.13 -4.51 -9.99
CA TRP A 88 -4.50 -5.83 -10.17
C TRP A 88 -3.54 -6.17 -9.01
N TRP A 89 -2.85 -5.17 -8.48
CA TRP A 89 -1.93 -5.28 -7.34
C TRP A 89 -2.61 -5.47 -5.98
N ASN A 90 -3.96 -5.46 -5.91
CA ASN A 90 -4.66 -5.67 -4.63
C ASN A 90 -4.35 -7.05 -4.03
N SER A 91 -4.19 -8.08 -4.87
CA SER A 91 -3.84 -9.43 -4.41
C SER A 91 -2.42 -9.50 -3.85
N ASP A 92 -1.49 -8.78 -4.45
CA ASP A 92 -0.09 -8.68 -4.02
C ASP A 92 0.04 -7.95 -2.70
N LEU A 93 -0.71 -6.86 -2.53
CA LEU A 93 -0.74 -6.11 -1.28
C LEU A 93 -1.24 -6.98 -0.12
N MET A 94 -2.29 -7.78 -0.35
CA MET A 94 -2.81 -8.71 0.65
C MET A 94 -1.82 -9.83 0.99
N ARG A 95 -1.10 -10.36 -0.03
CA ARG A 95 -0.03 -11.35 0.20
C ARG A 95 1.13 -10.76 1.00
N ALA A 96 1.57 -9.55 0.68
CA ALA A 96 2.64 -8.86 1.40
C ALA A 96 2.24 -8.59 2.87
N ALA A 97 1.00 -8.18 3.11
CA ALA A 97 0.46 -7.99 4.46
C ALA A 97 0.42 -9.30 5.25
N ALA A 98 -0.06 -10.39 4.64
CA ALA A 98 -0.08 -11.71 5.27
C ALA A 98 1.33 -12.22 5.60
N HIS A 99 2.28 -12.06 4.66
CA HIS A 99 3.67 -12.42 4.87
C HIS A 99 4.31 -11.63 6.01
N THR A 100 4.08 -10.32 6.05
CA THR A 100 4.57 -9.45 7.14
C THR A 100 3.99 -9.88 8.49
N CYS A 101 2.68 -10.16 8.55
CA CYS A 101 2.03 -10.67 9.76
C CYS A 101 2.63 -12.00 10.21
N HIS A 102 2.87 -12.92 9.28
CA HIS A 102 3.49 -14.21 9.57
C HIS A 102 4.90 -14.06 10.15
N LEU A 103 5.77 -13.27 9.51
CA LEU A 103 7.13 -12.99 10.01
C LEU A 103 7.12 -12.39 11.42
N ARG A 104 6.13 -11.55 11.73
CA ARG A 104 5.98 -10.92 13.05
C ARG A 104 5.45 -11.87 14.11
N ASN A 105 4.53 -12.76 13.76
CA ASN A 105 4.03 -13.78 14.68
C ASN A 105 5.11 -14.78 15.07
N LEU A 106 5.96 -15.20 14.12
CA LEU A 106 7.10 -16.09 14.40
C LEU A 106 8.07 -15.50 15.44
N GLN A 107 8.16 -14.18 15.56
CA GLN A 107 8.99 -13.54 16.57
C GLN A 107 8.35 -13.38 17.95
N LEU A 108 7.02 -13.45 18.05
CA LEU A 108 6.33 -13.44 19.33
C LEU A 108 6.37 -14.82 20.01
N GLU A 109 6.82 -15.85 19.29
CA GLU A 109 6.94 -17.24 19.75
C GLU A 109 8.37 -17.62 20.19
N CYS A 110 9.32 -16.67 20.20
CA CYS A 110 10.65 -16.79 20.81
C CYS A 110 10.74 -15.97 22.10
#